data_AF-A0AA95KPQ6-F1
#
_entry.id   AF-A0AA95KPQ6-F1
#
_cell.length_a   1.000
_cell.length_b   1.000
_cell.length_c   1.000
_cell.angle_alpha   90.00
_cell.angle_beta   90.00
_cell.angle_gamma   90.00
#
_symmetry.space_group_name_H-M   'P 1'
#
loop_
_entity.id
_entity.type
_entity.pdbx_description
1 polymer ?
#
loop_
_entity_poly.entity_id
_entity_poly.type
_entity_poly.pdbx_seq_one_letter_code
_entity_poly.pdbx_strand_id
1 'polypeptide(L)'
;MMKYLAHVGWLSCCSLLLVLPGCDTRVETPPTDTPKVTVLETYIQSLTLEDEILDTRFGKLAITHSKTDMPPDTLTLDKQQLFQQEGFYLSLHYYVKQNTRDVVLFGSNCGGTACPQHQFYFLLLNKDTTPEIVTHPDFSAIPEDLTLNVDGDRLLLDLGFQAGKHKNAVLQTNKLGIELETVPKSFVGEENCRWLYDEALGACKEHQETDTSCREPQINFPGYLTRGIAAVSEHPGFIHEAFERRCKIACESTKIVDYPTFAKEVCSKSE
;
A
#
# COMPACT_ATOMS: atom_id res chain seq x y z
N MET A 1 4.77 -40.07 -62.17
CA MET A 1 5.40 -41.40 -62.19
C MET A 1 5.69 -41.74 -60.74
N MET A 2 5.11 -42.74 -60.07
CA MET A 2 4.04 -43.72 -60.42
C MET A 2 2.64 -43.16 -60.06
N LYS A 3 1.44 -43.71 -60.34
CA LYS A 3 0.87 -45.06 -60.65
C LYS A 3 0.71 -46.03 -59.46
N TYR A 4 -0.53 -46.30 -59.03
CA TYR A 4 -1.00 -47.61 -58.54
C TYR A 4 -2.53 -47.77 -58.68
N LEU A 5 -3.00 -49.01 -58.92
CA LEU A 5 -4.40 -49.46 -59.14
C LEU A 5 -4.52 -50.94 -58.69
N ALA A 6 -5.69 -51.58 -58.52
CA ALA A 6 -7.09 -51.10 -58.58
C ALA A 6 -7.79 -51.26 -57.20
N HIS A 7 -9.01 -51.73 -56.93
CA HIS A 7 -10.10 -52.45 -57.63
C HIS A 7 -11.46 -51.78 -57.26
N VAL A 8 -12.51 -51.71 -58.09
CA VAL A 8 -13.38 -52.77 -58.66
C VAL A 8 -14.14 -53.60 -57.60
N GLY A 9 -15.42 -53.28 -57.42
CA GLY A 9 -16.44 -54.06 -56.70
C GLY A 9 -17.82 -53.55 -57.10
N TRP A 10 -18.73 -54.44 -57.51
CA TRP A 10 -20.04 -54.09 -58.08
C TRP A 10 -21.12 -55.05 -57.55
N LEU A 11 -22.40 -54.65 -57.62
CA LEU A 11 -23.55 -55.31 -56.97
C LEU A 11 -23.54 -55.15 -55.42
N SER A 12 -24.67 -55.09 -54.71
CA SER A 12 -26.04 -55.46 -55.10
C SER A 12 -27.07 -54.39 -54.72
N CYS A 13 -28.19 -54.38 -55.46
CA CYS A 13 -29.41 -53.73 -55.00
C CYS A 13 -30.03 -54.54 -53.85
N CYS A 14 -30.56 -53.88 -52.82
CA CYS A 14 -31.44 -54.49 -51.83
C CYS A 14 -32.40 -53.43 -51.27
N SER A 15 -33.69 -53.56 -51.58
CA SER A 15 -34.72 -52.61 -51.12
C SER A 15 -35.13 -52.93 -49.70
N LEU A 16 -35.02 -51.96 -48.79
CA LEU A 16 -35.55 -52.08 -47.42
C LEU A 16 -36.20 -50.77 -47.00
N LEU A 17 -37.53 -50.73 -47.15
CA LEU A 17 -38.39 -49.75 -46.51
C LEU A 17 -38.35 -49.98 -45.00
N LEU A 18 -37.69 -49.08 -44.26
CA LEU A 18 -37.80 -49.01 -42.80
C LEU A 18 -38.29 -47.63 -42.40
N VAL A 19 -39.40 -47.63 -41.66
CA VAL A 19 -40.02 -46.43 -41.10
C VAL A 19 -39.16 -45.92 -39.95
N LEU A 20 -38.84 -44.62 -39.95
CA LEU A 20 -38.34 -43.91 -38.78
C LEU A 20 -39.20 -42.66 -38.55
N PRO A 21 -39.42 -42.26 -37.28
CA PRO A 21 -40.29 -41.15 -36.94
C PRO A 21 -39.67 -39.80 -37.33
N GLY A 22 -40.50 -38.75 -37.36
CA GLY A 22 -40.00 -37.39 -37.54
C GLY A 22 -39.09 -36.97 -36.40
N CYS A 23 -37.80 -36.77 -36.69
CA CYS A 23 -36.88 -36.09 -35.79
C CYS A 23 -37.27 -34.61 -35.71
N ASP A 24 -38.18 -34.28 -34.80
CA ASP A 24 -38.45 -32.89 -34.40
C ASP A 24 -37.16 -32.31 -33.81
N THR A 25 -36.40 -31.64 -34.68
CA THR A 25 -35.02 -31.26 -34.39
C THR A 25 -35.03 -29.98 -33.57
N ARG A 26 -35.37 -30.12 -32.29
CA ARG A 26 -35.15 -29.07 -31.29
C ARG A 26 -33.68 -28.64 -31.37
N VAL A 27 -33.46 -27.44 -31.87
CA VAL A 27 -32.19 -26.75 -31.71
C VAL A 27 -32.09 -26.43 -30.22
N GLU A 28 -31.45 -27.33 -29.46
CA GLU A 28 -30.97 -27.00 -28.13
C GLU A 28 -29.99 -25.84 -28.29
N THR A 29 -30.49 -24.65 -27.98
CA THR A 29 -29.65 -23.45 -27.91
C THR A 29 -28.65 -23.73 -26.81
N PRO A 30 -27.32 -23.70 -27.08
CA PRO A 30 -26.35 -23.95 -26.03
C PRO A 30 -26.62 -22.97 -24.89
N PRO A 31 -26.52 -23.41 -23.62
CA PRO A 31 -26.77 -22.52 -22.49
C PRO A 31 -25.89 -21.30 -22.68
N THR A 32 -26.52 -20.12 -22.78
CA THR A 32 -25.80 -18.87 -22.96
C THR A 32 -25.13 -18.56 -21.63
N ASP A 33 -23.91 -19.07 -21.48
CA ASP A 33 -23.07 -18.90 -20.31
C ASP A 33 -22.52 -17.46 -20.32
N THR A 34 -23.44 -16.49 -20.19
CA THR A 34 -23.11 -15.10 -19.90
C THR A 34 -22.21 -15.13 -18.66
N PRO A 35 -20.94 -14.72 -18.76
CA PRO A 35 -20.03 -14.80 -17.64
C PRO A 35 -20.65 -13.98 -16.51
N LYS A 36 -20.94 -14.64 -15.38
CA LYS A 36 -21.45 -13.96 -14.19
C LYS A 36 -20.35 -13.06 -13.67
N VAL A 37 -20.37 -11.80 -14.09
CA VAL A 37 -19.56 -10.72 -13.54
C VAL A 37 -19.92 -10.64 -12.06
N THR A 38 -19.12 -11.33 -11.26
CA THR A 38 -19.31 -11.41 -9.82
C THR A 38 -18.73 -10.12 -9.27
N VAL A 39 -19.60 -9.12 -9.15
CA VAL A 39 -19.26 -7.85 -8.49
C VAL A 39 -18.74 -8.21 -7.09
N LEU A 40 -17.52 -7.81 -6.80
CA LEU A 40 -16.94 -8.00 -5.48
C LEU A 40 -17.49 -6.91 -4.57
N GLU A 41 -18.50 -7.22 -3.78
CA GLU A 41 -19.00 -6.32 -2.75
C GLU A 41 -17.90 -6.13 -1.71
N THR A 42 -17.20 -5.00 -1.85
CA THR A 42 -16.10 -4.62 -0.97
C THR A 42 -16.51 -3.40 -0.17
N TYR A 43 -16.70 -3.58 1.13
CA TYR A 43 -16.92 -2.50 2.08
C TYR A 43 -15.61 -2.20 2.79
N ILE A 44 -15.17 -0.94 2.75
CA ILE A 44 -13.99 -0.43 3.45
C ILE A 44 -14.43 0.46 4.59
N GLN A 45 -13.81 0.30 5.74
CA GLN A 45 -13.92 1.17 6.91
C GLN A 45 -12.51 1.51 7.38
N SER A 46 -12.16 2.80 7.38
CA SER A 46 -11.04 3.27 8.19
C SER A 46 -11.39 3.16 9.68
N LEU A 47 -10.38 2.90 10.48
CA LEU A 47 -10.46 2.80 11.94
C LEU A 47 -9.66 3.94 12.55
N THR A 48 -10.07 4.40 13.73
CA THR A 48 -9.33 5.36 14.54
C THR A 48 -8.22 4.63 15.29
N LEU A 49 -7.13 5.33 15.66
CA LEU A 49 -6.00 4.70 16.36
C LEU A 49 -6.40 4.23 17.77
N GLU A 50 -7.49 4.78 18.30
CA GLU A 50 -8.15 4.44 19.56
C GLU A 50 -9.08 3.20 19.47
N ASP A 51 -9.33 2.64 18.28
CA ASP A 51 -10.16 1.44 18.09
C ASP A 51 -9.40 0.16 18.50
N GLU A 52 -9.30 -0.09 19.80
CA GLU A 52 -8.73 -1.33 20.36
C GLU A 52 -9.60 -2.57 20.06
N ILE A 53 -10.86 -2.40 19.63
CA ILE A 53 -11.87 -3.46 19.51
C ILE A 53 -12.61 -3.39 18.17
N LEU A 54 -12.76 -4.53 17.49
CA LEU A 54 -13.46 -4.63 16.21
C LEU A 54 -14.32 -5.90 16.12
N ASP A 55 -15.63 -5.74 15.96
CA ASP A 55 -16.55 -6.85 15.71
C ASP A 55 -16.56 -7.22 14.21
N THR A 56 -16.02 -8.40 13.87
CA THR A 56 -15.93 -8.90 12.48
C THR A 56 -17.03 -9.92 12.16
N ARG A 57 -17.15 -10.37 10.90
CA ARG A 57 -18.04 -11.49 10.54
C ARG A 57 -17.58 -12.85 11.08
N PHE A 58 -16.38 -12.93 11.65
CA PHE A 58 -15.71 -14.18 12.06
C PHE A 58 -15.31 -14.23 13.53
N GLY A 59 -15.80 -13.27 14.34
CA GLY A 59 -15.50 -13.14 15.77
C GLY A 59 -15.10 -11.71 16.15
N LYS A 60 -14.91 -11.48 17.45
CA LYS A 60 -14.51 -10.18 18.00
C LYS A 60 -13.00 -10.07 18.10
N LEU A 61 -12.42 -9.14 17.36
CA LEU A 61 -11.01 -8.76 17.53
C LEU A 61 -10.87 -7.79 18.71
N ALA A 62 -9.78 -7.95 19.46
CA ALA A 62 -9.36 -6.99 20.47
C ALA A 62 -7.83 -6.95 20.56
N ILE A 63 -7.26 -5.75 20.54
CA ILE A 63 -5.91 -5.46 21.01
C ILE A 63 -5.95 -5.44 22.54
N THR A 64 -4.91 -5.99 23.17
CA THR A 64 -4.80 -6.21 24.62
C THR A 64 -3.35 -6.11 25.06
N HIS A 65 -3.11 -5.95 26.37
CA HIS A 65 -1.78 -5.96 26.97
C HIS A 65 -1.39 -7.39 27.40
N SER A 66 -0.20 -7.86 27.04
CA SER A 66 0.34 -9.13 27.55
C SER A 66 0.67 -9.10 29.05
N LYS A 67 0.99 -7.91 29.58
CA LYS A 67 1.35 -7.62 30.97
C LYS A 67 0.86 -6.21 31.30
N THR A 68 0.43 -5.96 32.54
CA THR A 68 -0.17 -4.67 32.96
C THR A 68 0.68 -3.43 32.64
N ASP A 69 2.01 -3.57 32.71
CA ASP A 69 2.96 -2.46 32.50
C ASP A 69 3.54 -2.41 31.06
N MET A 70 3.07 -3.27 30.15
CA MET A 70 3.44 -3.26 28.73
C MET A 70 2.47 -2.40 27.91
N PRO A 71 2.87 -1.93 26.70
CA PRO A 71 1.92 -1.38 25.74
C PRO A 71 0.83 -2.41 25.34
N PRO A 72 -0.25 -1.96 24.67
CA PRO A 72 -1.22 -2.84 24.02
C PRO A 72 -0.54 -3.60 22.86
N ASP A 73 0.05 -4.75 23.18
CA ASP A 73 1.05 -5.48 22.38
C ASP A 73 0.54 -6.80 21.77
N THR A 74 -0.72 -7.17 22.07
CA THR A 74 -1.27 -8.51 21.81
C THR A 74 -2.63 -8.43 21.10
N LEU A 75 -2.72 -8.97 19.89
CA LEU A 75 -3.97 -9.06 19.12
C LEU A 75 -4.65 -10.42 19.37
N THR A 76 -5.93 -10.38 19.72
CA THR A 76 -6.78 -11.55 19.99
C THR A 76 -8.02 -11.58 19.10
N LEU A 77 -8.54 -12.78 18.82
CA LEU A 77 -9.86 -13.03 18.22
C LEU A 77 -10.65 -13.93 19.18
N ASP A 78 -11.81 -13.47 19.65
CA ASP A 78 -12.64 -14.14 20.67
C ASP A 78 -11.84 -14.60 21.90
N LYS A 79 -10.85 -13.78 22.31
CA LYS A 79 -9.86 -14.00 23.38
C LYS A 79 -8.77 -15.04 23.09
N GLN A 80 -8.76 -15.68 21.92
CA GLN A 80 -7.61 -16.46 21.46
C GLN A 80 -6.55 -15.51 20.87
N GLN A 81 -5.33 -15.58 21.38
CA GLN A 81 -4.18 -14.83 20.85
C GLN A 81 -3.87 -15.25 19.41
N LEU A 82 -3.77 -14.26 18.51
CA LEU A 82 -3.35 -14.42 17.12
C LEU A 82 -1.95 -13.85 16.87
N PHE A 83 -1.60 -12.74 17.53
CA PHE A 83 -0.31 -12.07 17.39
C PHE A 83 0.12 -11.43 18.72
N GLN A 84 1.42 -11.31 18.93
CA GLN A 84 2.00 -10.49 20.01
C GLN A 84 3.39 -10.01 19.59
N GLN A 85 3.73 -8.78 19.96
CA GLN A 85 5.07 -8.23 19.80
C GLN A 85 5.46 -7.45 21.06
N GLU A 86 6.03 -8.14 22.05
CA GLU A 86 6.29 -7.57 23.38
C GLU A 86 7.09 -6.25 23.31
N GLY A 87 6.56 -5.22 23.96
CA GLY A 87 7.17 -3.88 24.01
C GLY A 87 6.82 -2.96 22.83
N PHE A 88 5.99 -3.40 21.87
CA PHE A 88 5.49 -2.59 20.77
C PHE A 88 4.00 -2.24 20.97
N TYR A 89 3.57 -1.08 20.46
CA TYR A 89 2.16 -0.69 20.42
C TYR A 89 1.54 -1.24 19.14
N LEU A 90 0.48 -2.03 19.27
CA LEU A 90 -0.38 -2.38 18.14
C LEU A 90 -1.49 -1.34 17.94
N SER A 91 -1.93 -1.16 16.71
CA SER A 91 -3.05 -0.29 16.33
C SER A 91 -3.83 -0.88 15.15
N LEU A 92 -5.15 -0.68 15.10
CA LEU A 92 -5.98 -1.02 13.95
C LEU A 92 -6.08 0.19 13.00
N HIS A 93 -6.13 -0.05 11.70
CA HIS A 93 -6.13 1.05 10.69
C HIS A 93 -7.26 0.93 9.66
N TYR A 94 -7.51 -0.28 9.15
CA TYR A 94 -8.58 -0.53 8.19
C TYR A 94 -9.27 -1.88 8.43
N TYR A 95 -10.58 -1.90 8.25
CA TYR A 95 -11.41 -3.09 8.16
C TYR A 95 -12.03 -3.18 6.76
N VAL A 96 -11.81 -4.29 6.06
CA VAL A 96 -12.35 -4.58 4.74
C VAL A 96 -13.21 -5.84 4.80
N LYS A 97 -14.45 -5.75 4.34
CA LYS A 97 -15.32 -6.91 4.09
C LYS A 97 -15.34 -7.16 2.59
N GLN A 98 -14.89 -8.33 2.14
CA GLN A 98 -15.05 -8.83 0.76
C GLN A 98 -15.98 -10.04 0.79
N ASN A 99 -16.67 -10.38 -0.32
CA ASN A 99 -17.70 -11.45 -0.40
C ASN A 99 -17.54 -12.61 0.62
N THR A 100 -16.43 -13.36 0.57
CA THR A 100 -16.17 -14.57 1.39
C THR A 100 -15.28 -14.36 2.61
N ARG A 101 -14.67 -13.18 2.80
CA ARG A 101 -13.63 -12.95 3.82
C ARG A 101 -13.58 -11.52 4.36
N ASP A 102 -13.09 -11.39 5.58
CA ASP A 102 -12.72 -10.11 6.18
C ASP A 102 -11.19 -9.97 6.16
N VAL A 103 -10.72 -8.75 5.92
CA VAL A 103 -9.30 -8.39 5.99
C VAL A 103 -9.16 -7.19 6.94
N VAL A 104 -8.22 -7.26 7.87
CA VAL A 104 -7.94 -6.17 8.82
C VAL A 104 -6.48 -5.76 8.69
N LEU A 105 -6.23 -4.48 8.43
CA LEU A 105 -4.89 -3.90 8.53
C LEU A 105 -4.64 -3.49 9.98
N PHE A 106 -3.57 -4.03 10.55
CA PHE A 106 -3.03 -3.58 11.83
C PHE A 106 -1.54 -3.25 11.72
N GLY A 107 -1.09 -2.28 12.52
CA GLY A 107 0.27 -1.78 12.57
C GLY A 107 0.92 -2.03 13.92
N SER A 108 2.25 -2.02 13.96
CA SER A 108 3.09 -2.20 15.14
C SER A 108 4.20 -1.15 15.15
N ASN A 109 4.37 -0.42 16.26
CA ASN A 109 5.45 0.57 16.42
C ASN A 109 6.19 0.44 17.76
N CYS A 110 7.43 0.92 17.84
CA CYS A 110 8.25 0.88 19.06
C CYS A 110 7.98 2.00 20.07
N GLY A 111 6.93 2.81 19.86
CA GLY A 111 6.51 3.90 20.73
C GLY A 111 7.35 5.18 20.61
N GLY A 112 6.70 6.31 20.87
CA GLY A 112 7.33 7.62 20.98
C GLY A 112 7.83 8.22 19.66
N THR A 113 8.24 9.49 19.71
CA THR A 113 8.54 10.32 18.51
C THR A 113 9.80 9.92 17.74
N ALA A 114 10.44 8.80 18.08
CA ALA A 114 11.58 8.22 17.36
C ALA A 114 11.18 7.04 16.45
N CYS A 115 9.94 6.53 16.58
CA CYS A 115 9.40 5.42 15.80
C CYS A 115 8.20 5.87 14.93
N PRO A 116 8.38 6.80 13.95
CA PRO A 116 7.27 7.33 13.15
C PRO A 116 6.71 6.32 12.14
N GLN A 117 7.49 5.31 11.74
CA GLN A 117 7.04 4.25 10.85
C GLN A 117 6.48 3.06 11.64
N HIS A 118 5.36 2.54 11.20
CA HIS A 118 4.78 1.28 11.67
C HIS A 118 5.24 0.14 10.74
N GLN A 119 5.45 -1.04 11.32
CA GLN A 119 5.43 -2.30 10.57
C GLN A 119 3.97 -2.77 10.44
N PHE A 120 3.53 -3.12 9.24
CA PHE A 120 2.13 -3.47 8.97
C PHE A 120 1.91 -4.95 8.72
N TYR A 121 0.68 -5.37 8.95
CA TYR A 121 0.21 -6.75 8.87
C TYR A 121 -1.23 -6.77 8.35
N PHE A 122 -1.53 -7.65 7.41
CA PHE A 122 -2.92 -7.99 7.08
C PHE A 122 -3.30 -9.28 7.83
N LEU A 123 -4.32 -9.18 8.68
CA LEU A 123 -5.03 -10.32 9.22
C LEU A 123 -6.15 -10.73 8.24
N LEU A 124 -6.13 -11.99 7.80
CA LEU A 124 -7.09 -12.58 6.87
C LEU A 124 -8.02 -13.52 7.64
N LEU A 125 -9.33 -13.28 7.55
CA LEU A 125 -10.38 -14.05 8.21
C LEU A 125 -11.34 -14.60 7.16
N ASN A 126 -11.33 -15.92 6.93
CA ASN A 126 -12.24 -16.59 5.99
C ASN A 126 -13.06 -17.67 6.71
N LYS A 127 -14.27 -17.93 6.21
CA LYS A 127 -15.17 -18.93 6.81
C LYS A 127 -14.52 -20.31 6.85
N ASP A 128 -14.65 -20.99 7.99
CA ASP A 128 -14.16 -22.36 8.23
C ASP A 128 -12.64 -22.55 8.05
N THR A 129 -11.85 -21.46 8.06
CA THR A 129 -10.38 -21.47 8.01
C THR A 129 -9.77 -20.91 9.30
N THR A 130 -8.54 -21.33 9.63
CA THR A 130 -7.74 -20.65 10.67
C THR A 130 -7.37 -19.24 10.19
N PRO A 131 -7.42 -18.22 11.06
CA PRO A 131 -6.90 -16.88 10.75
C PRO A 131 -5.45 -16.93 10.26
N GLU A 132 -5.14 -16.13 9.24
CA GLU A 132 -3.80 -16.04 8.64
C GLU A 132 -3.28 -14.60 8.76
N ILE A 133 -2.02 -14.42 9.14
CA ILE A 133 -1.39 -13.09 9.21
C ILE A 133 -0.29 -13.03 8.16
N VAL A 134 -0.38 -12.07 7.24
CA VAL A 134 0.60 -11.86 6.18
C VAL A 134 1.27 -10.48 6.30
N THR A 135 2.58 -10.46 6.09
CA THR A 135 3.43 -9.26 6.18
C THR A 135 4.66 -9.41 5.28
N HIS A 136 5.40 -8.33 5.06
CA HIS A 136 6.63 -8.29 4.27
C HIS A 136 7.63 -7.35 4.97
N PRO A 137 8.97 -7.57 4.89
CA PRO A 137 9.95 -6.69 5.54
C PRO A 137 9.81 -5.21 5.14
N ASP A 138 9.51 -4.93 3.87
CA ASP A 138 9.23 -3.57 3.39
C ASP A 138 7.77 -3.11 3.58
N PHE A 139 6.91 -3.86 4.28
CA PHE A 139 5.52 -3.46 4.58
C PHE A 139 5.48 -2.45 5.74
N SER A 140 6.05 -1.28 5.50
CA SER A 140 6.25 -0.22 6.48
C SER A 140 6.02 1.15 5.86
N ALA A 141 5.36 2.04 6.61
CA ALA A 141 5.02 3.41 6.23
C ALA A 141 4.71 4.24 7.48
N ILE A 142 4.49 5.54 7.30
CA ILE A 142 3.87 6.41 8.30
C ILE A 142 2.34 6.19 8.23
N PRO A 143 1.62 6.00 9.36
CA PRO A 143 0.17 5.70 9.34
C PRO A 143 -0.69 6.75 8.61
N GLU A 144 -0.29 8.00 8.69
CA GLU A 144 -0.98 9.15 8.10
C GLU A 144 -0.95 9.16 6.56
N ASP A 145 0.01 8.47 5.93
CA ASP A 145 0.11 8.34 4.46
C ASP A 145 -0.82 7.25 3.88
N LEU A 146 -1.38 6.38 4.73
CA LEU A 146 -2.06 5.14 4.30
C LEU A 146 -3.38 5.38 3.57
N THR A 147 -3.37 5.27 2.23
CA THR A 147 -4.59 5.29 1.41
C THR A 147 -4.91 3.90 0.86
N LEU A 148 -6.03 3.31 1.30
CA LEU A 148 -6.47 1.98 0.84
C LEU A 148 -7.44 2.06 -0.33
N ASN A 149 -7.08 1.40 -1.43
CA ASN A 149 -7.86 1.27 -2.67
C ASN A 149 -8.15 -0.22 -3.00
N VAL A 150 -9.07 -0.46 -3.94
CA VAL A 150 -9.49 -1.80 -4.36
C VAL A 150 -9.52 -1.86 -5.89
N ASP A 151 -8.84 -2.85 -6.47
CA ASP A 151 -8.77 -3.11 -7.91
C ASP A 151 -9.09 -4.58 -8.17
N GLY A 152 -10.34 -4.87 -8.55
CA GLY A 152 -10.83 -6.24 -8.70
C GLY A 152 -10.76 -7.02 -7.39
N ASP A 153 -9.88 -8.03 -7.32
CA ASP A 153 -9.60 -8.80 -6.11
C ASP A 153 -8.37 -8.32 -5.32
N ARG A 154 -7.62 -7.34 -5.86
CA ARG A 154 -6.45 -6.73 -5.20
C ARG A 154 -6.92 -5.68 -4.19
N LEU A 155 -6.36 -5.72 -2.98
CA LEU A 155 -6.27 -4.53 -2.14
C LEU A 155 -4.95 -3.83 -2.45
N LEU A 156 -5.01 -2.53 -2.74
CA LEU A 156 -3.87 -1.68 -3.06
C LEU A 156 -3.75 -0.63 -1.96
N LEU A 157 -2.72 -0.74 -1.13
CA LEU A 157 -2.49 0.15 0.00
C LEU A 157 -1.27 1.02 -0.29
N ASP A 158 -1.51 2.32 -0.41
CA ASP A 158 -0.47 3.34 -0.53
C ASP A 158 0.40 3.35 0.74
N LEU A 159 1.72 3.34 0.56
CA LEU A 159 2.74 3.40 1.62
C LEU A 159 3.64 4.64 1.46
N GLY A 160 3.19 5.64 0.71
CA GLY A 160 3.95 6.84 0.39
C GLY A 160 5.07 6.57 -0.61
N PHE A 161 6.28 7.06 -0.31
CA PHE A 161 7.42 6.99 -1.21
C PHE A 161 8.65 6.33 -0.57
N GLN A 162 9.44 5.65 -1.39
CA GLN A 162 10.73 5.07 -1.02
C GLN A 162 11.69 5.14 -2.21
N ALA A 163 12.87 5.73 -2.01
CA ALA A 163 13.89 5.97 -3.04
C ALA A 163 13.36 6.70 -4.30
N GLY A 164 12.50 7.70 -4.12
CA GLY A 164 11.90 8.47 -5.22
C GLY A 164 10.84 7.70 -6.03
N LYS A 165 10.38 6.56 -5.54
CA LYS A 165 9.34 5.72 -6.15
C LYS A 165 8.10 5.66 -5.27
N HIS A 166 6.94 5.55 -5.90
CA HIS A 166 5.68 5.30 -5.19
C HIS A 166 5.64 3.86 -4.71
N LYS A 167 5.27 3.66 -3.44
CA LYS A 167 5.38 2.38 -2.74
C LYS A 167 3.98 1.86 -2.42
N ASN A 168 3.64 0.69 -2.92
CA ASN A 168 2.32 0.08 -2.71
C ASN A 168 2.45 -1.31 -2.08
N ALA A 169 1.65 -1.58 -1.04
CA ALA A 169 1.37 -2.93 -0.59
C ALA A 169 0.19 -3.50 -1.38
N VAL A 170 0.41 -4.65 -2.01
CA VAL A 170 -0.59 -5.32 -2.85
C VAL A 170 -0.93 -6.67 -2.24
N LEU A 171 -2.15 -6.79 -1.72
CA LEU A 171 -2.71 -8.07 -1.28
C LEU A 171 -3.65 -8.60 -2.36
N GLN A 172 -3.24 -9.67 -3.05
CA GLN A 172 -4.09 -10.38 -4.02
C GLN A 172 -4.32 -11.82 -3.56
N THR A 173 -5.60 -12.22 -3.44
CA THR A 173 -5.97 -13.39 -2.62
C THR A 173 -5.24 -13.31 -1.26
N ASN A 174 -4.45 -14.32 -0.85
CA ASN A 174 -3.71 -14.32 0.43
C ASN A 174 -2.21 -13.98 0.24
N LYS A 175 -1.80 -13.48 -0.93
CA LYS A 175 -0.41 -13.11 -1.20
C LYS A 175 -0.23 -11.61 -1.08
N LEU A 176 0.67 -11.20 -0.20
CA LEU A 176 1.17 -9.83 -0.11
C LEU A 176 2.45 -9.69 -0.94
N GLY A 177 2.52 -8.63 -1.75
CA GLY A 177 3.75 -8.12 -2.37
C GLY A 177 3.91 -6.63 -2.09
N ILE A 178 5.14 -6.12 -2.27
CA ILE A 178 5.44 -4.68 -2.25
C ILE A 178 5.87 -4.28 -3.66
N GLU A 179 5.16 -3.34 -4.26
CA GLU A 179 5.40 -2.83 -5.62
C GLU A 179 6.01 -1.42 -5.52
N LEU A 180 7.11 -1.15 -6.25
CA LEU A 180 7.84 0.13 -6.24
C LEU A 180 7.80 0.76 -7.64
N GLU A 181 6.84 1.66 -7.84
CA GLU A 181 6.55 2.26 -9.14
C GLU A 181 7.34 3.54 -9.41
N THR A 182 7.83 3.69 -10.64
CA THR A 182 8.57 4.90 -11.05
C THR A 182 7.57 5.95 -11.52
N VAL A 183 7.32 6.94 -10.66
CA VAL A 183 6.40 8.06 -10.93
C VAL A 183 7.13 9.29 -11.50
N PRO A 184 6.43 10.19 -12.23
CA PRO A 184 6.97 11.50 -12.56
C PRO A 184 7.27 12.34 -11.32
N LYS A 185 8.14 13.36 -11.45
CA LYS A 185 8.33 14.34 -10.38
C LYS A 185 7.05 15.18 -10.20
N SER A 186 6.50 15.15 -9.00
CA SER A 186 5.36 15.94 -8.53
C SER A 186 5.83 17.10 -7.65
N PHE A 187 4.96 18.08 -7.37
CA PHE A 187 5.22 19.07 -6.33
C PHE A 187 5.10 18.43 -4.93
N VAL A 188 6.02 18.73 -4.01
CA VAL A 188 6.03 18.22 -2.59
C VAL A 188 4.80 18.65 -1.77
N GLY A 189 3.98 19.57 -2.29
CA GLY A 189 2.82 20.13 -1.60
C GLY A 189 3.13 21.48 -0.95
N GLU A 190 2.13 22.36 -0.87
CA GLU A 190 2.33 23.75 -0.43
C GLU A 190 2.79 23.83 1.03
N GLU A 191 2.17 23.04 1.92
CA GLU A 191 2.47 22.99 3.36
C GLU A 191 3.90 22.50 3.62
N ASN A 192 4.23 21.28 3.18
CA ASN A 192 5.57 20.71 3.29
C ASN A 192 6.66 21.60 2.67
N CYS A 193 6.39 22.19 1.51
CA CYS A 193 7.34 23.08 0.84
C CYS A 193 7.52 24.43 1.57
N ARG A 194 6.47 24.95 2.22
CA ARG A 194 6.57 26.14 3.08
C ARG A 194 7.34 25.82 4.36
N TRP A 195 7.04 24.72 5.01
CA TRP A 195 7.79 24.28 6.19
C TRP A 195 9.29 24.10 5.89
N LEU A 196 9.64 23.52 4.74
CA LEU A 196 11.03 23.43 4.26
C LEU A 196 11.70 24.81 4.05
N TYR A 197 10.93 25.84 3.70
CA TYR A 197 11.41 27.19 3.39
C TYR A 197 11.49 28.11 4.61
N ASP A 198 10.42 28.16 5.40
CA ASP A 198 10.28 29.05 6.54
C ASP A 198 11.06 28.50 7.75
N GLU A 199 10.88 27.21 8.09
CA GLU A 199 11.50 26.58 9.26
C GLU A 199 12.89 26.00 8.93
N ALA A 200 12.97 25.05 7.99
CA ALA A 200 14.19 24.27 7.78
C ALA A 200 15.31 25.08 7.11
N LEU A 201 15.01 25.86 6.07
CA LEU A 201 15.97 26.81 5.49
C LEU A 201 16.23 28.02 6.41
N GLY A 202 15.26 28.40 7.26
CA GLY A 202 15.43 29.39 8.32
C GLY A 202 16.53 28.99 9.31
N ALA A 203 16.45 27.77 9.84
CA ALA A 203 17.47 27.19 10.72
C ALA A 203 18.86 27.11 10.07
N CYS A 204 18.95 26.84 8.76
CA CYS A 204 20.23 26.90 8.04
C CYS A 204 20.87 28.29 8.06
N LYS A 205 20.07 29.36 7.94
CA LYS A 205 20.54 30.76 8.05
C LYS A 205 21.01 31.07 9.48
N GLU A 206 20.24 30.67 10.48
CA GLU A 206 20.54 30.92 11.89
C GLU A 206 21.76 30.13 12.39
N HIS A 207 22.06 28.99 11.77
CA HIS A 207 23.22 28.17 12.13
C HIS A 207 24.57 28.92 12.09
N GLN A 208 24.70 29.98 11.27
CA GLN A 208 25.90 30.82 11.23
C GLN A 208 26.27 31.42 12.59
N GLU A 209 25.29 31.69 13.45
CA GLU A 209 25.50 32.20 14.82
C GLU A 209 26.18 31.17 15.73
N THR A 210 26.17 29.89 15.35
CA THR A 210 26.72 28.76 16.12
C THR A 210 27.94 28.11 15.47
N ASP A 211 28.01 28.03 14.14
CA ASP A 211 29.21 27.65 13.40
C ASP A 211 29.38 28.49 12.12
N THR A 212 30.37 29.39 12.16
CA THR A 212 30.76 30.23 11.02
C THR A 212 31.38 29.45 9.85
N SER A 213 31.70 28.16 10.02
CA SER A 213 32.24 27.33 8.93
C SER A 213 31.19 27.00 7.86
N CYS A 214 29.90 26.99 8.24
CA CYS A 214 28.77 26.65 7.37
C CYS A 214 28.96 25.37 6.53
N ARG A 215 29.78 24.43 7.04
CA ARG A 215 30.21 23.25 6.27
C ARG A 215 29.06 22.28 6.03
N GLU A 216 28.35 21.91 7.09
CA GLU A 216 27.25 20.94 7.11
C GLU A 216 26.11 21.47 8.02
N PRO A 217 25.40 22.57 7.66
CA PRO A 217 24.54 23.30 8.62
C PRO A 217 23.36 22.49 9.19
N GLN A 218 23.01 21.37 8.56
CA GLN A 218 21.94 20.47 9.00
C GLN A 218 22.37 19.51 10.12
N ILE A 219 23.68 19.35 10.38
CA ILE A 219 24.19 18.32 11.31
C ILE A 219 23.75 18.54 12.77
N ASN A 220 23.51 19.80 13.15
CA ASN A 220 23.09 20.22 14.48
C ASN A 220 21.59 20.56 14.56
N PHE A 221 20.79 20.12 13.58
CA PHE A 221 19.36 20.40 13.56
C PHE A 221 18.64 19.79 14.78
N PRO A 222 17.77 20.56 15.47
CA PRO A 222 16.84 20.00 16.44
C PRO A 222 16.01 18.88 15.81
N GLY A 223 15.81 17.78 16.53
CA GLY A 223 15.25 16.54 15.97
C GLY A 223 13.85 16.64 15.34
N TYR A 224 13.12 17.74 15.50
CA TYR A 224 11.89 17.98 14.76
C TYR A 224 12.16 18.38 13.29
N LEU A 225 13.20 19.19 13.02
CA LEU A 225 13.64 19.50 11.66
C LEU A 225 14.21 18.26 10.96
N THR A 226 15.01 17.46 11.66
CA THR A 226 15.55 16.20 11.13
C THR A 226 14.44 15.24 10.72
N ARG A 227 13.38 15.11 11.54
CA ARG A 227 12.21 14.29 11.21
C ARG A 227 11.38 14.85 10.06
N GLY A 228 11.13 16.17 10.03
CA GLY A 228 10.36 16.78 8.95
C GLY A 228 11.07 16.69 7.59
N ILE A 229 12.40 16.80 7.55
CA ILE A 229 13.19 16.54 6.33
C ILE A 229 13.12 15.05 5.94
N ALA A 230 13.22 14.13 6.90
CA ALA A 230 13.12 12.69 6.63
C ALA A 230 11.71 12.28 6.15
N ALA A 231 10.65 12.96 6.58
CA ALA A 231 9.29 12.70 6.11
C ALA A 231 9.08 13.07 4.63
N VAL A 232 9.91 13.97 4.08
CA VAL A 232 9.84 14.39 2.66
C VAL A 232 11.02 13.90 1.81
N SER A 233 12.02 13.22 2.39
CA SER A 233 13.26 12.85 1.69
C SER A 233 13.02 11.93 0.50
N GLU A 234 12.04 11.03 0.63
CA GLU A 234 11.73 10.02 -0.38
C GLU A 234 10.78 10.52 -1.48
N HIS A 235 10.16 11.69 -1.30
CA HIS A 235 9.17 12.22 -2.23
C HIS A 235 9.85 12.61 -3.57
N PRO A 236 9.36 12.16 -4.75
CA PRO A 236 10.03 12.34 -6.05
C PRO A 236 10.22 13.81 -6.47
N GLY A 237 9.44 14.71 -5.87
CA GLY A 237 9.56 16.16 -6.02
C GLY A 237 10.66 16.83 -5.19
N PHE A 238 11.12 16.21 -4.10
CA PHE A 238 12.11 16.80 -3.21
C PHE A 238 13.52 16.63 -3.80
N ILE A 239 14.24 17.75 -3.95
CA ILE A 239 15.57 17.79 -4.54
C ILE A 239 16.59 18.02 -3.42
N HIS A 240 17.02 16.94 -2.77
CA HIS A 240 17.87 16.99 -1.58
C HIS A 240 19.13 17.84 -1.79
N GLU A 241 19.84 17.67 -2.91
CA GLU A 241 21.07 18.43 -3.19
C GLU A 241 20.77 19.92 -3.46
N ALA A 242 19.56 20.27 -3.88
CA ALA A 242 19.14 21.67 -4.00
C ALA A 242 18.83 22.27 -2.62
N PHE A 243 18.19 21.49 -1.73
CA PHE A 243 18.00 21.89 -0.33
C PHE A 243 19.36 22.10 0.37
N GLU A 244 20.30 21.16 0.26
CA GLU A 244 21.65 21.29 0.81
C GLU A 244 22.38 22.55 0.29
N ARG A 245 22.37 22.79 -1.03
CA ARG A 245 22.99 24.00 -1.60
C ARG A 245 22.33 25.28 -1.09
N ARG A 246 20.99 25.33 -1.02
CA ARG A 246 20.26 26.50 -0.51
C ARG A 246 20.50 26.71 0.98
N CYS A 247 20.53 25.64 1.77
CA CYS A 247 20.88 25.62 3.18
C CYS A 247 22.29 26.20 3.42
N LYS A 248 23.28 25.72 2.67
CA LYS A 248 24.66 26.23 2.76
C LYS A 248 24.75 27.71 2.39
N ILE A 249 24.14 28.13 1.28
CA ILE A 249 24.10 29.55 0.87
C ILE A 249 23.42 30.42 1.92
N ALA A 250 22.35 29.94 2.55
CA ALA A 250 21.64 30.66 3.61
C ALA A 250 22.52 30.87 4.85
N CYS A 251 23.30 29.85 5.25
CA CYS A 251 24.31 29.97 6.31
C CYS A 251 25.44 30.94 5.92
N GLU A 252 26.09 30.72 4.77
CA GLU A 252 27.27 31.51 4.36
C GLU A 252 26.96 33.00 4.12
N SER A 253 25.74 33.34 3.69
CA SER A 253 25.38 34.70 3.26
C SER A 253 24.34 35.41 4.13
N THR A 254 23.81 34.73 5.16
CA THR A 254 22.63 35.11 5.98
C THR A 254 21.35 35.41 5.19
N LYS A 255 21.27 35.02 3.91
CA LYS A 255 20.16 35.33 2.99
C LYS A 255 19.51 34.06 2.45
N ILE A 256 18.20 33.97 2.64
CA ILE A 256 17.35 33.03 1.91
C ILE A 256 16.99 33.59 0.52
N VAL A 257 16.70 32.68 -0.42
CA VAL A 257 16.11 33.04 -1.73
C VAL A 257 14.60 33.32 -1.55
N ASP A 258 13.91 33.82 -2.56
CA ASP A 258 12.44 33.95 -2.51
C ASP A 258 11.73 32.58 -2.56
N TYR A 259 10.54 32.49 -1.94
CA TYR A 259 9.77 31.24 -1.89
C TYR A 259 9.44 30.65 -3.27
N PRO A 260 9.01 31.41 -4.30
CA PRO A 260 8.79 30.86 -5.65
C PRO A 260 10.03 30.16 -6.24
N THR A 261 11.21 30.80 -6.15
CA THR A 261 12.47 30.19 -6.63
C THR A 261 12.85 28.96 -5.81
N PHE A 262 12.69 28.99 -4.48
CA PHE A 262 12.92 27.82 -3.62
C PHE A 262 11.99 26.66 -3.98
N ALA A 263 10.69 26.92 -4.09
CA ALA A 263 9.68 25.90 -4.37
C ALA A 263 9.90 25.24 -5.74
N LYS A 264 10.36 26.00 -6.74
CA LYS A 264 10.73 25.47 -8.05
C LYS A 264 11.99 24.60 -8.00
N GLU A 265 13.03 25.00 -7.27
CA GLU A 265 14.31 24.28 -7.22
C GLU A 265 14.33 23.08 -6.26
N VAL A 266 13.66 23.18 -5.12
CA VAL A 266 13.74 22.21 -4.01
C VAL A 266 12.51 21.32 -3.93
N CYS A 267 11.33 21.85 -4.24
CA CYS A 267 10.06 21.13 -4.10
C CYS A 267 9.46 20.65 -5.43
N SER A 268 10.13 20.90 -6.56
CA SER A 268 9.64 20.65 -7.93
C SER A 268 8.28 21.30 -8.23
N LYS A 269 8.01 22.50 -7.70
CA LYS A 269 6.81 23.27 -8.03
C LYS A 269 6.86 23.73 -9.50
N SER A 270 5.82 23.43 -10.26
CA SER A 270 5.64 23.98 -11.62
C SER A 270 5.33 25.48 -11.59
N GLU A 271 5.51 26.13 -12.74
CA GLU A 271 5.07 27.52 -12.99
C GLU A 271 3.54 27.63 -13.05
#